data_AF-A0A174NVC0-F1
#
_entry.id   AF-A0A174NVC0-F1
#
_cell.length_a   1.000
_cell.length_b   1.000
_cell.length_c   1.000
_cell.angle_alpha   90.00
_cell.angle_beta   90.00
_cell.angle_gamma   90.00
#
_symmetry.space_group_name_H-M   'P 1'
#
loop_
_entity.id
_entity.type
_entity.pdbx_description
1 polymer ?
#
loop_
_entity_poly.entity_id
_entity_poly.type
_entity_poly.pdbx_seq_one_letter_code
_entity_poly.pdbx_strand_id
1 'polypeptide(L)'
;MKTIEVQDKQILLDIVLQHYGTAEAMGEIMANNPGLENEPSAVMDAGRELGPFYPDIKLRAGLRVSVDDNSRLVKKTVVGKINGSVTTYMETPWRERSRK
;
A
#
# COMPACT_ATOMS: atom_id res chain seq x y z
N MET A 1 -9.66 10.30 11.34
CA MET A 1 -9.15 10.69 10.00
C MET A 1 -7.84 11.43 10.13
N LYS A 2 -6.79 10.87 9.54
CA LYS A 2 -5.48 11.52 9.35
C LYS A 2 -5.04 11.36 7.90
N THR A 3 -4.16 12.24 7.44
CA THR A 3 -3.53 12.13 6.12
C THR A 3 -2.10 11.64 6.28
N ILE A 4 -1.70 10.68 5.45
CA ILE A 4 -0.32 10.20 5.32
C ILE A 4 0.18 10.45 3.90
N GLU A 5 1.48 10.36 3.71
CA GLU A 5 2.09 10.29 2.38
C GLU A 5 2.56 8.86 2.11
N VAL A 6 2.24 8.37 0.92
CA VAL A 6 2.73 7.08 0.42
C VAL A 6 4.25 7.16 0.31
N GLN A 7 4.93 6.22 0.94
CA GLN A 7 6.38 6.07 0.84
C GLN A 7 6.74 5.26 -0.40
N ASP A 8 7.99 5.39 -0.82
CA ASP A 8 8.49 4.60 -1.93
C ASP A 8 8.35 3.09 -1.64
N LYS A 9 8.06 2.32 -2.68
CA LYS A 9 7.87 0.84 -2.64
C LYS A 9 6.70 0.35 -1.78
N GLN A 10 5.75 1.20 -1.42
CA GLN A 10 4.53 0.76 -0.77
C GLN A 10 3.49 0.29 -1.79
N ILE A 11 2.84 -0.83 -1.48
CA ILE A 11 1.56 -1.23 -2.08
C ILE A 11 0.40 -0.91 -1.12
N LEU A 12 -0.84 -1.09 -1.58
CA LEU A 12 -2.02 -0.85 -0.75
C LEU A 12 -2.01 -1.68 0.54
N LEU A 13 -1.59 -2.95 0.45
CA LEU A 13 -1.50 -3.84 1.61
C LEU A 13 -0.56 -3.29 2.70
N ASP A 14 0.54 -2.64 2.31
CA ASP A 14 1.51 -2.10 3.26
C ASP A 14 0.89 -0.96 4.08
N ILE A 15 0.17 -0.07 3.42
CA ILE A 15 -0.53 1.05 4.06
C ILE A 15 -1.55 0.55 5.09
N VAL A 16 -2.38 -0.43 4.72
CA VAL A 16 -3.40 -0.97 5.64
C VAL A 16 -2.77 -1.72 6.80
N LEU A 17 -1.71 -2.49 6.57
CA LEU A 17 -1.01 -3.17 7.66
C LEU A 17 -0.36 -2.15 8.61
N GLN A 18 0.30 -1.14 8.08
CA GLN A 18 0.99 -0.13 8.88
C GLN A 18 0.04 0.72 9.74
N HIS A 19 -1.17 1.00 9.26
CA HIS A 19 -2.07 1.94 9.94
C HIS A 19 -3.31 1.32 10.57
N TYR A 20 -3.77 0.17 10.06
CA TYR A 20 -4.90 -0.57 10.62
C TYR A 20 -4.46 -1.89 11.27
N GLY A 21 -3.29 -2.42 10.93
CA GLY A 21 -2.82 -3.70 11.46
C GLY A 21 -3.60 -4.91 10.92
N THR A 22 -4.41 -4.73 9.88
CA THR A 22 -5.22 -5.79 9.24
C THR A 22 -5.44 -5.47 7.76
N ALA A 23 -5.45 -6.51 6.92
CA ALA A 23 -5.80 -6.39 5.51
C ALA A 23 -7.30 -6.12 5.28
N GLU A 24 -8.16 -6.36 6.28
CA GLU A 24 -9.60 -6.11 6.19
C GLU A 24 -9.94 -4.63 5.89
N ALA A 25 -9.02 -3.72 6.19
CA ALA A 25 -9.17 -2.28 5.93
C ALA A 25 -8.92 -1.86 4.48
N MET A 26 -8.57 -2.78 3.56
CA MET A 26 -8.37 -2.43 2.15
C MET A 26 -9.58 -1.78 1.51
N GLY A 27 -10.78 -2.33 1.74
CA GLY A 27 -12.02 -1.77 1.19
C GLY A 27 -12.31 -0.37 1.72
N GLU A 28 -12.03 -0.13 3.01
CA GLU A 28 -12.21 1.19 3.63
C GLU A 28 -11.22 2.21 3.07
N ILE A 29 -9.93 1.87 2.95
CA ILE A 29 -8.93 2.74 2.32
C ILE A 29 -9.34 3.07 0.88
N MET A 30 -9.77 2.08 0.09
CA MET A 30 -10.17 2.29 -1.30
C MET A 30 -11.40 3.20 -1.40
N ALA A 31 -12.40 3.00 -0.54
CA ALA A 31 -13.60 3.84 -0.50
C ALA A 31 -13.29 5.29 -0.08
N ASN A 32 -12.40 5.47 0.89
CA ASN A 32 -12.01 6.80 1.38
C ASN A 32 -11.07 7.55 0.42
N ASN A 33 -10.44 6.85 -0.52
CA ASN A 33 -9.41 7.39 -1.40
C ASN A 33 -9.69 7.02 -2.87
N PRO A 34 -10.71 7.62 -3.51
CA PRO A 34 -11.02 7.34 -4.92
C PRO A 34 -9.90 7.77 -5.88
N GLY A 35 -8.95 8.60 -5.43
CA GLY A 35 -7.76 9.01 -6.18
C GLY A 35 -6.53 8.14 -5.94
N LEU A 36 -6.69 6.91 -5.43
CA LEU A 36 -5.58 5.95 -5.37
C LEU A 36 -5.08 5.64 -6.78
N GLU A 37 -3.77 5.71 -6.95
CA GLU A 37 -3.13 5.45 -8.24
C GLU A 37 -1.78 4.75 -8.04
N ASN A 38 -1.46 3.89 -9.00
CA ASN A 38 -0.18 3.20 -9.05
C ASN A 38 0.88 4.09 -9.69
N GLU A 39 2.15 3.77 -9.40
CA GLU A 39 3.27 4.34 -10.14
C GLU A 39 3.25 3.83 -11.59
N PRO A 40 3.16 4.70 -12.63
CA PRO A 40 3.01 4.26 -14.01
C PRO A 40 4.10 3.30 -14.49
N SER A 41 5.36 3.53 -14.09
CA SER A 41 6.46 2.64 -14.46
C SER A 41 6.28 1.24 -13.88
N ALA A 42 5.82 1.13 -12.63
CA ALA A 42 5.58 -0.16 -11.99
C ALA A 42 4.42 -0.94 -12.62
N VAL A 43 3.42 -0.24 -13.17
CA VAL A 43 2.33 -0.86 -13.94
C VAL A 43 2.86 -1.44 -15.25
N MET A 44 3.69 -0.67 -15.96
CA MET A 44 4.33 -1.10 -17.21
C MET A 44 5.28 -2.27 -16.99
N ASP A 45 6.11 -2.22 -15.94
CA ASP A 45 7.04 -3.30 -15.58
C ASP A 45 6.30 -4.60 -15.20
N ALA A 46 5.09 -4.48 -14.65
CA ALA A 46 4.20 -5.61 -14.39
C ALA A 46 3.48 -6.14 -15.65
N GLY A 47 3.69 -5.52 -16.82
CA GLY A 47 3.05 -5.89 -18.08
C GLY A 47 1.53 -5.65 -18.09
N ARG A 48 1.04 -4.69 -17.30
CA ARG A 48 -0.39 -4.33 -17.24
C ARG A 48 -0.69 -3.04 -18.00
N GLU A 49 -1.96 -2.85 -18.34
CA GLU A 49 -2.43 -1.63 -19.00
C GLU A 49 -2.49 -0.46 -18.00
N LEU A 50 -2.13 0.74 -18.47
CA LEU A 50 -2.29 1.97 -17.70
C LEU A 50 -3.78 2.34 -17.58
N GLY A 51 -4.18 2.88 -16.42
CA GLY A 51 -5.52 3.41 -16.18
C GLY A 51 -6.23 2.78 -14.98
N PRO A 52 -6.43 1.45 -14.94
CA PRO A 52 -7.01 0.78 -13.77
C PRO A 52 -6.12 0.89 -12.53
N PHE A 53 -6.74 0.93 -11.35
CA PHE A 53 -6.03 0.78 -10.09
C PHE A 53 -5.80 -0.70 -9.77
N TYR A 54 -4.57 -1.04 -9.43
CA TYR A 54 -4.12 -2.38 -9.06
C TYR A 54 -3.64 -2.39 -7.60
N PRO A 55 -4.31 -3.11 -6.69
CA PRO A 55 -3.97 -3.08 -5.26
C PRO A 55 -2.63 -3.77 -4.93
N ASP A 56 -2.14 -4.61 -5.84
CA ASP A 56 -0.91 -5.40 -5.73
C ASP A 56 0.30 -4.73 -6.41
N ILE A 57 0.13 -3.54 -7.00
CA ILE A 57 1.20 -2.78 -7.65
C ILE A 57 1.59 -1.58 -6.77
N LYS A 58 2.87 -1.20 -6.85
CA LYS A 58 3.44 -0.01 -6.19
C LYS A 58 2.53 1.21 -6.39
N LEU A 59 2.21 1.89 -5.29
CA LEU A 59 1.51 3.17 -5.28
C LEU A 59 2.45 4.31 -5.69
N ARG A 60 1.90 5.39 -6.23
CA ARG A 60 2.70 6.59 -6.53
C ARG A 60 3.24 7.21 -5.23
N ALA A 61 4.56 7.36 -5.12
CA ALA A 61 5.19 7.94 -3.94
C ALA A 61 4.78 9.41 -3.75
N GLY A 62 4.63 9.85 -2.50
CA GLY A 62 4.14 11.18 -2.13
C GLY A 62 2.63 11.38 -2.31
N LEU A 63 1.89 10.38 -2.83
CA LEU A 63 0.43 10.43 -2.86
C LEU A 63 -0.13 10.58 -1.45
N ARG A 64 -1.08 11.50 -1.26
CA ARG A 64 -1.74 11.72 0.03
C ARG A 64 -2.89 10.75 0.20
N VAL A 65 -2.85 9.95 1.26
CA VAL A 65 -3.87 8.95 1.59
C VAL A 65 -4.53 9.30 2.92
N SER A 66 -5.86 9.28 2.93
CA SER A 66 -6.70 9.44 4.11
C SER A 66 -6.90 8.11 4.80
N VAL A 67 -6.54 8.06 6.08
CA VAL A 67 -6.64 6.89 6.96
C VAL A 67 -7.59 7.22 8.09
N ASP A 68 -8.59 6.37 8.35
CA ASP A 68 -9.42 6.50 9.55
C ASP A 68 -8.79 5.75 10.72
N ASP A 69 -8.00 6.50 11.51
CA ASP A 69 -7.38 6.02 12.74
C ASP A 69 -8.37 5.74 13.90
N ASN A 70 -9.64 6.11 13.73
CA ASN A 70 -10.73 5.76 14.66
C ASN A 70 -11.62 4.62 14.13
N SER A 71 -11.31 4.05 12.97
CA SER A 71 -12.09 2.94 12.40
C SER A 71 -12.10 1.74 13.34
N ARG A 72 -13.22 1.00 13.34
CA ARG A 72 -13.37 -0.26 14.07
C ARG A 72 -12.44 -1.36 13.55
N LEU A 73 -11.91 -1.21 12.34
CA LEU A 73 -10.97 -2.16 11.75
C LEU A 73 -9.57 -2.04 12.36
N VAL A 74 -9.24 -0.92 13.02
CA VAL A 74 -7.90 -0.68 13.59
C VAL A 74 -7.60 -1.67 14.72
N LYS A 75 -6.61 -2.56 14.49
CA LYS A 75 -6.03 -3.46 15.48
C LYS A 75 -4.90 -2.75 16.24
N LYS A 76 -5.24 -1.94 17.24
CA LYS A 76 -4.29 -1.13 18.02
C LYS A 76 -3.08 -1.91 18.54
N THR A 77 -3.29 -3.15 18.99
CA THR A 77 -2.21 -4.04 19.47
C THR A 77 -1.20 -4.41 18.39
N VAL A 78 -1.63 -4.52 17.13
CA VAL A 78 -0.76 -4.80 15.98
C VAL A 78 -0.06 -3.51 15.55
N VAL A 79 -0.82 -2.44 15.35
CA VAL A 79 -0.28 -1.13 14.94
C VAL A 79 0.79 -0.64 15.91
N GLY A 80 0.58 -0.78 17.22
CA GLY A 80 1.56 -0.38 18.25
C GLY A 80 2.85 -1.21 18.26
N LYS A 81 2.94 -2.32 17.52
CA LYS A 81 4.16 -3.14 17.37
C LYS A 81 4.91 -2.86 16.07
N ILE A 82 4.31 -2.13 15.13
CA ILE A 82 4.92 -1.81 13.84
C ILE A 82 5.78 -0.56 14.04
N ASN A 83 7.08 -0.79 14.24
CA ASN A 83 8.07 0.28 14.42
C ASN A 83 8.76 0.54 13.09
N GLY A 84 8.19 1.44 12.29
CA GLY A 84 8.76 1.86 11.01
C GLY A 84 7.81 1.66 9.84
N SER A 85 8.35 1.84 8.64
CA SER A 85 7.61 1.74 7.40
C SER A 85 7.47 0.30 6.95
N VAL A 86 6.27 -0.07 6.49
CA VAL A 86 6.02 -1.36 5.84
C VAL A 86 6.15 -1.15 4.35
N THR A 87 6.99 -1.95 3.68
CA THR A 87 7.17 -1.95 2.23
C THR A 87 7.36 -3.40 1.77
N THR A 88 6.50 -3.91 0.90
CA THR A 88 6.60 -5.28 0.39
C THR A 88 6.82 -5.35 -1.12
N TYR A 89 6.70 -4.23 -1.84
CA TYR A 89 6.98 -4.20 -3.28
C TYR A 89 8.47 -4.49 -3.56
N MET A 90 8.71 -5.37 -4.52
CA MET A 90 10.06 -5.72 -4.99
C MET A 90 10.16 -5.44 -6.48
N GLU A 91 11.15 -4.64 -6.87
CA GLU A 91 11.44 -4.34 -8.28
C GLU A 91 11.94 -5.58 -9.03
N THR A 92 12.63 -6.49 -8.33
CA THR A 92 13.13 -7.75 -8.90
C THR A 92 12.26 -8.93 -8.45
N PRO A 93 11.76 -9.77 -9.37
CA PRO A 93 11.00 -10.97 -9.02
C PRO A 93 11.80 -11.92 -8.11
N TRP A 94 11.12 -12.53 -7.14
CA TRP A 94 11.71 -13.52 -6.21
C TRP A 94 12.51 -14.64 -6.91
N ARG A 95 12.10 -15.06 -8.11
CA ARG A 95 12.74 -16.12 -8.89
C ARG A 95 14.16 -15.79 -9.36
N GLU A 96 14.50 -14.51 -9.50
CA GLU A 96 15.82 -14.09 -9.98
C GLU A 96 16.85 -14.03 -8.84
N ARG A 97 16.41 -13.84 -7.58
CA ARG A 97 17.30 -13.84 -6.41
C ARG A 97 17.72 -15.24 -5.98
N SER A 98 16.84 -16.23 -6.07
CA SER A 98 17.15 -17.63 -5.70
C SER A 98 18.06 -18.35 -6.69
N ARG A 99 18.44 -17.69 -7.80
CA ARG A 99 19.40 -18.17 -8.79
C ARG A 99 20.81 -17.58 -8.61
N LYS A 100 21.02 -16.68 -7.64
CA LYS A 100 22.34 -16.19 -7.22
C LYS A 100 22.78 -16.88 -5.94
#